data_AF-A0A7M4FZU0-F1
#
_entry.id   AF-A0A7M4FZU0-F1
#
_cell.length_a   1.000
_cell.length_b   1.000
_cell.length_c   1.000
_cell.angle_alpha   90.00
_cell.angle_beta   90.00
_cell.angle_gamma   90.00
#
_symmetry.space_group_name_H-M   'P 1'
#
loop_
_entity.id
_entity.type
_entity.pdbx_description
1 polymer ?
#
loop_
_entity_poly.entity_id
_entity_poly.type
_entity_poly.pdbx_seq_one_letter_code
_entity_poly.pdbx_strand_id
1 'polypeptide(L)'
;MTTGEENSELIILDENINQKSKENHQNLADLNDQSCPLLDKKEESLLPELLEVKPAEYECKKLQSKKQWEYLFVPSSSPVVHSCKLPKEIMPRVLEDEGFYIPRKPEICTRSYNKMENRLLKEEGRRGWFDESGQIFSLPSPIKQSPNVRKKIPIKYGSELKTLYKKLKALINATKIAESNLEASQLSRKTLNDYNW
;
A
#
# COMPACT_ATOMS: atom_id res chain seq x y z
N MET A 1 -35.67 27.00 -1.05
CA MET A 1 -34.60 28.01 -0.92
C MET A 1 -34.17 28.04 0.53
N THR A 2 -33.03 27.44 0.87
CA THR A 2 -32.34 27.60 2.16
C THR A 2 -30.86 27.28 1.90
N THR A 3 -30.01 28.31 1.93
CA THR A 3 -28.55 28.24 1.85
C THR A 3 -27.98 28.06 3.24
N GLY A 4 -27.15 27.04 3.45
CA GLY A 4 -26.39 26.83 4.69
C GLY A 4 -24.99 27.40 4.56
N GLU A 5 -24.71 28.44 5.33
CA GLU A 5 -23.42 29.10 5.51
C GLU A 5 -22.68 28.44 6.68
N GLU A 6 -21.72 27.55 6.41
CA GLU A 6 -20.87 26.95 7.47
C GLU A 6 -19.37 26.88 7.07
N ASN A 7 -18.94 27.62 6.05
CA ASN A 7 -17.57 27.51 5.52
C ASN A 7 -16.63 28.69 5.87
N SER A 8 -17.09 29.68 6.64
CA SER A 8 -16.33 30.89 6.96
C SER A 8 -15.52 30.81 8.26
N GLU A 9 -15.89 29.95 9.21
CA GLU A 9 -15.21 29.90 10.52
C GLU A 9 -13.86 29.16 10.49
N LEU A 10 -13.67 28.22 9.55
CA LEU A 10 -12.43 27.45 9.44
C LEU A 10 -11.25 28.25 8.86
N ILE A 11 -11.53 29.36 8.15
CA ILE A 11 -10.48 30.17 7.53
C ILE A 11 -9.81 31.11 8.54
N ILE A 12 -10.51 31.50 9.60
CA ILE A 12 -10.04 32.50 10.58
C ILE A 12 -9.10 31.89 11.65
N LEU A 13 -9.15 30.57 11.85
CA LEU A 13 -8.31 29.88 12.83
C LEU A 13 -6.86 29.68 12.35
N ASP A 14 -6.64 29.52 11.04
CA ASP A 14 -5.31 29.26 10.47
C ASP A 14 -4.41 30.52 10.43
N GLU A 15 -5.01 31.72 10.37
CA GLU A 15 -4.26 32.99 10.39
C GLU A 15 -3.71 33.33 11.78
N ASN A 16 -4.41 32.91 12.85
CA ASN A 16 -4.02 33.21 14.23
C ASN A 16 -2.83 32.37 14.74
N ILE A 17 -2.57 31.19 14.16
CA ILE A 17 -1.43 30.34 14.58
C ILE A 17 -0.10 30.93 14.08
N ASN A 18 -0.11 31.66 12.96
CA ASN A 18 1.09 32.20 12.32
C ASN A 18 1.58 33.55 12.89
N GLN A 19 0.82 34.19 13.79
CA GLN A 19 1.22 35.47 14.38
C GLN A 19 1.97 35.34 15.72
N LYS A 20 1.95 34.16 16.37
CA LYS A 20 2.44 34.02 17.76
C LYS A 20 3.95 33.72 17.91
N SER A 21 4.73 33.67 16.83
CA SER A 21 6.14 33.20 16.88
C SER A 21 7.21 34.28 16.63
N LYS A 22 6.91 35.57 16.79
CA LYS A 22 7.84 36.67 16.42
C LYS A 22 8.19 37.68 17.52
N GLU A 23 8.10 37.30 18.79
CA GLU A 23 8.62 38.15 19.88
C GLU A 23 9.43 37.31 20.86
N ASN A 24 10.77 37.41 20.75
CA ASN A 24 11.73 37.41 21.87
C ASN A 24 13.17 37.38 21.31
N HIS A 25 13.66 38.55 20.90
CA HIS A 25 15.09 38.83 20.92
C HIS A 25 15.38 39.55 22.23
N GLN A 26 16.21 39.00 23.11
CA GLN A 26 17.29 39.79 23.73
C GLN A 26 18.21 38.95 24.64
N ASN A 27 19.51 39.19 24.43
CA ASN A 27 20.64 39.09 25.37
C ASN A 27 21.23 37.71 25.68
N LEU A 28 22.42 37.46 25.13
CA LEU A 28 23.63 37.23 25.92
C LEU A 28 24.86 37.45 25.03
N ALA A 29 25.43 38.66 25.11
CA ALA A 29 26.84 38.86 24.79
C ALA A 29 27.60 38.59 26.09
N ASP A 30 28.55 37.64 26.07
CA ASP A 30 29.89 37.83 26.62
C ASP A 30 30.74 36.53 26.60
N LEU A 31 32.02 36.74 26.26
CA LEU A 31 33.20 35.90 26.49
C LEU A 31 33.35 34.61 25.66
N ASN A 32 34.24 34.65 24.66
CA ASN A 32 35.59 34.07 24.82
C ASN A 32 36.47 34.39 23.60
N ASP A 33 37.42 35.31 23.79
CA ASP A 33 38.55 35.51 22.90
C ASP A 33 39.55 34.35 23.09
N GLN A 34 39.48 33.35 22.21
CA GLN A 34 40.58 32.40 22.06
C GLN A 34 40.79 32.05 20.59
N SER A 35 41.63 32.86 19.96
CA SER A 35 42.43 32.62 18.75
C SER A 35 42.39 31.18 18.22
N CYS A 36 41.67 30.95 17.11
CA CYS A 36 41.91 29.82 16.20
C CYS A 36 43.00 30.21 15.20
N PRO A 37 44.21 29.64 15.24
CA PRO A 37 45.27 29.96 14.30
C PRO A 37 45.34 28.86 13.23
N LEU A 38 44.65 29.04 12.10
CA LEU A 38 45.07 28.53 10.76
C LEU A 38 43.97 28.54 9.68
N LEU A 39 42.79 29.12 9.91
CA LEU A 39 41.87 29.38 8.80
C LEU A 39 42.10 30.81 8.32
N ASP A 40 43.21 30.98 7.59
CA ASP A 40 43.48 32.19 6.84
C ASP A 40 42.28 32.49 5.92
N LYS A 41 41.78 33.70 6.09
CA LYS A 41 40.55 34.30 5.54
C LYS A 41 40.62 34.46 4.02
N LYS A 42 40.70 33.36 3.28
CA LYS A 42 40.82 33.39 1.80
C LYS A 42 39.99 32.36 1.04
N GLU A 43 38.89 31.89 1.64
CA GLU A 43 37.87 31.11 0.93
C GLU A 43 36.50 31.81 0.86
N GLU A 44 36.32 32.96 1.53
CA GLU A 44 35.01 33.64 1.59
C GLU A 44 34.63 34.40 0.29
N SER A 45 35.57 34.61 -0.64
CA SER A 45 35.29 35.40 -1.85
C SER A 45 35.08 34.58 -3.12
N LEU A 46 35.16 33.24 -3.09
CA LEU A 46 35.14 32.45 -4.33
C LEU A 46 33.82 31.77 -4.69
N LEU A 47 32.78 31.71 -3.85
CA LEU A 47 31.64 30.82 -4.16
C LEU A 47 30.21 31.33 -3.86
N PRO A 48 29.88 32.63 -3.96
CA PRO A 48 28.50 33.01 -4.32
C PRO A 48 28.30 33.05 -5.84
N GLU A 49 29.35 33.40 -6.58
CA GLU A 49 29.28 33.65 -8.03
C GLU A 49 29.43 32.36 -8.86
N LEU A 50 30.00 31.29 -8.29
CA LEU A 50 30.21 30.00 -8.98
C LEU A 50 29.17 28.92 -8.64
N LEU A 51 28.37 29.10 -7.59
CA LEU A 51 27.36 28.13 -7.17
C LEU A 51 26.03 28.82 -6.88
N GLU A 52 25.12 28.80 -7.86
CA GLU A 52 23.75 29.26 -7.65
C GLU A 52 23.05 28.28 -6.70
N VAL A 53 22.91 28.67 -5.42
CA VAL A 53 22.17 27.88 -4.42
C VAL A 53 20.68 28.04 -4.70
N LYS A 54 20.11 27.13 -5.51
CA LYS A 54 18.66 27.05 -5.71
C LYS A 54 18.00 26.28 -4.56
N PRO A 55 16.89 26.77 -4.00
CA PRO A 55 16.09 25.97 -3.08
C PRO A 55 15.58 24.71 -3.79
N ALA A 56 15.36 23.62 -3.04
CA ALA A 56 14.83 22.39 -3.61
C ALA A 56 13.44 22.62 -4.22
N GLU A 57 13.25 22.16 -5.45
CA GLU A 57 11.94 22.16 -6.11
C GLU A 57 11.03 21.13 -5.40
N TYR A 58 10.08 21.61 -4.60
CA TYR A 58 9.10 20.78 -3.91
C TYR A 58 7.72 20.92 -4.52
N GLU A 59 7.20 19.82 -5.09
CA GLU A 59 5.79 19.74 -5.44
C GLU A 59 4.94 19.29 -4.24
N CYS A 60 3.99 20.13 -3.85
CA CYS A 60 3.02 19.76 -2.82
C CYS A 60 2.17 18.55 -3.28
N LYS A 61 1.90 17.61 -2.38
CA LYS A 61 1.06 16.42 -2.62
C LYS A 61 -0.30 16.73 -3.27
N LYS A 62 -0.89 17.89 -2.95
CA LYS A 62 -2.15 18.37 -3.56
C LYS A 62 -2.00 18.63 -5.06
N LEU A 63 -0.88 19.24 -5.46
CA LEU A 63 -0.56 19.49 -6.87
C LEU A 63 -0.28 18.19 -7.61
N GLN A 64 0.49 17.29 -7.01
CA GLN A 64 0.75 15.96 -7.57
C GLN A 64 -0.54 15.18 -7.78
N SER A 65 -1.45 15.21 -6.81
CA SER A 65 -2.76 14.58 -6.92
C SER A 65 -3.56 15.19 -8.07
N LYS A 66 -3.66 16.51 -8.17
CA LYS A 66 -4.36 17.16 -9.30
C LYS A 66 -3.81 16.72 -10.66
N LYS A 67 -2.48 16.74 -10.83
CA LYS A 67 -1.81 16.25 -12.04
C LYS A 67 -2.17 14.80 -12.34
N GLN A 68 -2.22 13.92 -11.34
CA GLN A 68 -2.59 12.51 -11.54
C GLN A 68 -4.06 12.33 -11.94
N TRP A 69 -4.96 13.13 -11.36
CA TRP A 69 -6.40 13.04 -11.64
C TRP A 69 -6.76 13.51 -13.06
N GLU A 70 -5.92 14.33 -13.69
CA GLU A 70 -6.09 14.73 -15.10
C GLU A 70 -5.99 13.54 -16.06
N TYR A 71 -5.23 12.49 -15.70
CA TYR A 71 -5.01 11.31 -16.55
C TYR A 71 -5.88 10.10 -16.16
N LEU A 72 -6.43 10.08 -14.95
CA LEU A 72 -7.19 8.94 -14.43
C LEU A 72 -8.69 9.09 -14.70
N PHE A 73 -9.26 8.09 -15.36
CA PHE A 73 -10.71 8.00 -15.48
C PHE A 73 -11.36 7.55 -14.17
N VAL A 74 -12.25 8.39 -13.62
CA VAL A 74 -13.05 8.07 -12.44
C VAL A 74 -14.45 7.61 -12.89
N PRO A 75 -14.78 6.31 -12.76
CA PRO A 75 -16.08 5.81 -13.19
C PRO A 75 -17.19 6.26 -12.22
N SER A 76 -18.35 6.61 -12.79
CA SER A 76 -19.54 6.91 -12.01
C SER A 76 -20.18 5.63 -11.46
N SER A 77 -20.90 5.78 -10.35
CA SER A 77 -21.74 4.71 -9.78
C SER A 77 -23.20 4.77 -10.22
N SER A 78 -23.54 5.70 -11.12
CA SER A 78 -24.87 5.83 -11.70
C SER A 78 -25.08 4.77 -12.79
N PRO A 79 -26.31 4.27 -12.97
CA PRO A 79 -26.61 3.33 -14.03
C PRO A 79 -26.38 3.95 -15.40
N VAL A 80 -26.02 3.12 -16.39
CA VAL A 80 -25.81 3.57 -17.76
C VAL A 80 -27.00 3.19 -18.65
N VAL A 81 -27.40 4.10 -19.53
CA VAL A 81 -28.49 3.89 -20.50
C VAL A 81 -28.10 2.82 -21.52
N HIS A 82 -29.04 1.94 -21.89
CA HIS A 82 -28.82 0.82 -22.81
C HIS A 82 -28.30 1.24 -24.20
N SER A 83 -28.75 2.39 -24.72
CA SER A 83 -28.28 2.95 -25.99
C SER A 83 -26.78 3.25 -26.02
N CYS A 84 -26.15 3.41 -24.86
CA CYS A 84 -24.70 3.59 -24.75
C CYS A 84 -23.95 2.25 -24.78
N LYS A 85 -24.62 1.16 -24.37
CA LYS A 85 -24.03 -0.18 -24.20
C LYS A 85 -24.12 -1.00 -25.47
N LEU A 86 -25.28 -0.99 -26.12
CA LEU A 86 -25.57 -1.75 -27.32
C LEU A 86 -25.22 -0.94 -28.59
N PRO A 87 -25.06 -1.60 -29.75
CA PRO A 87 -24.98 -0.91 -31.02
C PRO A 87 -26.20 -0.01 -31.25
N LYS A 88 -26.01 1.04 -32.07
CA LYS A 88 -27.08 1.97 -32.39
C LYS A 88 -28.27 1.21 -32.98
N GLU A 89 -29.46 1.57 -32.52
CA GLU A 89 -30.76 1.05 -32.98
C GLU A 89 -31.13 -0.38 -32.54
N ILE A 90 -30.27 -1.07 -31.78
CA ILE A 90 -30.60 -2.37 -31.21
C ILE A 90 -31.20 -2.19 -29.81
N MET A 91 -32.42 -2.69 -29.63
CA MET A 91 -33.05 -2.78 -28.31
C MET A 91 -32.51 -3.97 -27.52
N PRO A 92 -32.40 -3.87 -26.19
CA PRO A 92 -32.08 -5.00 -25.34
C PRO A 92 -33.02 -6.18 -25.58
N ARG A 93 -32.46 -7.36 -25.82
CA ARG A 93 -33.19 -8.61 -26.01
C ARG A 93 -32.99 -9.51 -24.79
N VAL A 94 -34.09 -9.94 -24.16
CA VAL A 94 -34.05 -10.84 -22.99
C VAL A 94 -34.28 -12.27 -23.48
N LEU A 95 -33.23 -13.09 -23.50
CA LEU A 95 -33.32 -14.44 -24.05
C LEU A 95 -34.19 -15.39 -23.19
N GLU A 96 -34.33 -15.11 -21.89
CA GLU A 96 -35.20 -15.90 -21.00
C GLU A 96 -36.67 -15.84 -21.42
N ASP A 97 -37.12 -14.67 -21.90
CA ASP A 97 -38.51 -14.47 -22.36
C ASP A 97 -38.81 -15.25 -23.65
N GLU A 98 -37.78 -15.59 -24.41
CA GLU A 98 -37.87 -16.39 -25.64
C GLU A 98 -37.74 -17.89 -25.40
N GLY A 99 -37.58 -18.32 -24.15
CA GLY A 99 -37.45 -19.72 -23.77
C GLY A 99 -36.02 -20.25 -23.71
N PHE A 100 -34.99 -19.40 -23.84
CA PHE A 100 -33.61 -19.82 -23.61
C PHE A 100 -33.30 -19.84 -22.11
N TYR A 101 -32.65 -20.90 -21.65
CA TYR A 101 -32.16 -20.97 -20.28
C TYR A 101 -30.85 -20.18 -20.13
N ILE A 102 -30.87 -19.11 -19.32
CA ILE A 102 -29.67 -18.36 -18.93
C ILE A 102 -29.24 -18.79 -17.52
N PRO A 103 -27.96 -19.14 -17.30
CA PRO A 103 -27.45 -19.43 -15.96
C PRO A 103 -27.50 -18.20 -15.04
N ARG A 104 -27.90 -18.40 -13.77
CA ARG A 104 -27.95 -17.32 -12.76
C ARG A 104 -26.57 -16.67 -12.57
N LYS A 105 -26.53 -15.36 -12.80
CA LYS A 105 -25.34 -14.52 -12.59
C LYS A 105 -25.03 -14.40 -11.08
N PRO A 106 -23.75 -14.25 -10.70
CA PRO A 106 -23.38 -14.01 -9.30
C PRO A 106 -23.96 -12.69 -8.80
N GLU A 107 -24.34 -12.67 -7.53
CA GLU A 107 -24.86 -11.46 -6.88
C GLU A 107 -23.72 -10.46 -6.65
N ILE A 108 -23.89 -9.27 -7.22
CA ILE A 108 -22.95 -8.16 -7.13
C ILE A 108 -23.70 -6.90 -6.76
N CYS A 109 -23.07 -6.02 -5.99
CA CYS A 109 -23.71 -4.77 -5.62
C CYS A 109 -23.83 -3.85 -6.84
N THR A 110 -24.98 -3.17 -6.94
CA THR A 110 -25.32 -2.25 -8.05
C THR A 110 -24.26 -1.17 -8.24
N ARG A 111 -23.70 -0.62 -7.15
CA ARG A 111 -22.63 0.38 -7.21
C ARG A 111 -21.38 -0.13 -7.94
N SER A 112 -20.95 -1.36 -7.64
CA SER A 112 -19.79 -1.96 -8.29
C SER A 112 -20.08 -2.31 -9.74
N TYR A 113 -21.30 -2.80 -10.01
CA TYR A 113 -21.74 -3.09 -11.37
C TYR A 113 -21.73 -1.83 -12.24
N ASN A 114 -22.39 -0.76 -11.80
CA ASN A 114 -22.44 0.52 -12.53
C ASN A 114 -21.05 1.11 -12.76
N LYS A 115 -20.15 1.03 -11.77
CA LYS A 115 -18.75 1.46 -11.95
C LYS A 115 -18.04 0.65 -13.03
N MET A 116 -18.29 -0.66 -13.10
CA MET A 116 -17.72 -1.52 -14.14
C MET A 116 -18.31 -1.22 -15.52
N GLU A 117 -19.62 -0.99 -15.63
CA GLU A 117 -20.25 -0.58 -16.88
C GLU A 117 -19.60 0.70 -17.43
N ASN A 118 -19.47 1.73 -16.58
CA ASN A 118 -18.86 3.00 -16.98
C ASN A 118 -17.37 2.84 -17.38
N ARG A 119 -16.63 1.93 -16.73
CA ARG A 119 -15.24 1.60 -17.12
C ARG A 119 -15.18 1.00 -18.52
N LEU A 120 -16.01 -0.01 -18.79
CA LEU A 120 -16.04 -0.71 -20.08
C LEU A 120 -16.46 0.21 -21.22
N LEU A 121 -17.28 1.22 -20.95
CA LEU A 121 -17.69 2.19 -21.97
C LEU A 121 -16.63 3.21 -22.33
N LYS A 122 -15.66 3.46 -21.44
CA LYS A 122 -14.57 4.42 -21.69
C LYS A 122 -13.47 3.83 -22.56
N GLU A 123 -13.25 2.51 -22.50
CA GLU A 123 -12.22 1.81 -23.26
C GLU A 123 -12.75 1.41 -24.65
N GLU A 124 -12.06 1.84 -25.71
CA GLU A 124 -12.42 1.50 -27.09
C GLU A 124 -12.34 -0.02 -27.30
N GLY A 125 -13.32 -0.60 -28.00
CA GLY A 125 -13.39 -2.04 -28.25
C GLY A 125 -13.92 -2.91 -27.09
N ARG A 126 -14.21 -2.35 -25.91
CA ARG A 126 -14.80 -3.09 -24.77
C ARG A 126 -16.33 -3.13 -24.75
N ARG A 127 -17.00 -2.58 -25.77
CA ARG A 127 -18.46 -2.71 -25.93
C ARG A 127 -18.92 -4.14 -26.15
N GLY A 128 -18.04 -5.04 -26.60
CA GLY A 128 -18.34 -6.48 -26.73
C GLY A 128 -18.49 -7.22 -25.41
N TRP A 129 -18.27 -6.57 -24.26
CA TRP A 129 -18.50 -7.17 -22.94
C TRP A 129 -19.95 -7.06 -22.47
N PHE A 130 -20.82 -6.42 -23.23
CA PHE A 130 -22.25 -6.39 -22.98
C PHE A 130 -22.95 -7.50 -23.78
N ASP A 131 -23.84 -8.23 -23.12
CA ASP A 131 -24.74 -9.20 -23.73
C ASP A 131 -25.89 -8.50 -24.49
N GLU A 132 -26.72 -9.28 -25.18
CA GLU A 132 -27.86 -8.76 -25.95
C GLU A 132 -28.89 -8.04 -25.07
N SER A 133 -28.93 -8.34 -23.77
CA SER A 133 -29.78 -7.64 -22.78
C SER A 133 -29.18 -6.29 -22.33
N GLY A 134 -27.98 -5.95 -22.80
CA GLY A 134 -27.25 -4.76 -22.38
C GLY A 134 -26.69 -4.86 -20.97
N GLN A 135 -26.52 -6.07 -20.45
CA GLN A 135 -25.84 -6.36 -19.19
C GLN A 135 -24.41 -6.84 -19.46
N ILE A 136 -23.49 -6.66 -18.52
CA ILE A 136 -22.14 -7.24 -18.62
C ILE A 136 -22.21 -8.78 -18.67
N PHE A 137 -21.44 -9.41 -19.56
CA PHE A 137 -21.21 -10.86 -19.58
C PHE A 137 -20.62 -11.32 -18.25
N SER A 138 -21.28 -12.28 -17.59
CA SER A 138 -20.76 -12.89 -16.37
C SER A 138 -20.92 -14.39 -16.45
N LEU A 139 -19.85 -15.11 -16.10
CA LEU A 139 -19.94 -16.54 -15.84
C LEU A 139 -20.81 -16.80 -14.60
N PRO A 140 -21.49 -17.94 -14.52
CA PRO A 140 -22.22 -18.33 -13.32
C PRO A 140 -21.29 -18.43 -12.11
N SER A 141 -21.85 -18.29 -10.91
CA SER A 141 -21.05 -18.41 -9.67
C SER A 141 -20.30 -19.75 -9.65
N PRO A 142 -18.96 -19.76 -9.49
CA PRO A 142 -18.18 -20.99 -9.44
C PRO A 142 -18.43 -21.78 -8.15
N ILE A 143 -19.02 -21.13 -7.14
CA ILE A 143 -19.37 -21.73 -5.86
C ILE A 143 -20.69 -22.48 -6.03
N LYS A 144 -20.64 -23.82 -5.97
CA LYS A 144 -21.87 -24.62 -5.90
C LYS A 144 -22.56 -24.37 -4.56
N GLN A 145 -23.87 -24.20 -4.58
CA GLN A 145 -24.69 -23.97 -3.38
C GLN A 145 -24.71 -25.20 -2.45
N SER A 146 -24.38 -26.38 -2.96
CA SER A 146 -24.23 -27.60 -2.17
C SER A 146 -22.86 -27.66 -1.48
N PRO A 147 -22.75 -28.24 -0.27
CA PRO A 147 -21.47 -28.46 0.40
C PRO A 147 -20.56 -29.31 -0.48
N ASN A 148 -19.52 -28.70 -1.05
CA ASN A 148 -18.48 -29.46 -1.72
C ASN A 148 -17.57 -30.06 -0.65
N VAL A 149 -17.52 -31.39 -0.57
CA VAL A 149 -16.42 -32.06 0.14
C VAL A 149 -15.14 -31.61 -0.55
N ARG A 150 -14.36 -30.73 0.09
CA ARG A 150 -13.04 -30.36 -0.41
C ARG A 150 -12.25 -31.67 -0.53
N LYS A 151 -11.98 -32.11 -1.76
CA LYS A 151 -11.07 -33.24 -1.98
C LYS A 151 -9.74 -32.82 -1.36
N LYS A 152 -9.32 -33.52 -0.30
CA LYS A 152 -7.99 -33.31 0.28
C LYS A 152 -6.98 -33.63 -0.81
N ILE A 153 -6.37 -32.60 -1.39
CA ILE A 153 -5.26 -32.79 -2.31
C ILE A 153 -4.15 -33.39 -1.46
N PRO A 154 -3.67 -34.62 -1.75
CA PRO A 154 -2.60 -35.20 -0.98
C PRO A 154 -1.37 -34.31 -1.17
N ILE A 155 -0.97 -33.62 -0.11
CA ILE A 155 0.31 -32.91 -0.07
C ILE A 155 1.38 -34.01 -0.15
N LYS A 156 2.10 -34.09 -1.28
CA LYS A 156 3.27 -34.95 -1.40
C LYS A 156 4.37 -34.34 -0.52
N TYR A 157 4.40 -34.70 0.76
CA TYR A 157 5.57 -34.43 1.60
C TYR A 157 6.71 -35.28 1.05
N GLY A 158 7.76 -34.65 0.53
CA GLY A 158 9.02 -35.36 0.29
C GLY A 158 9.44 -36.04 1.59
N SER A 159 9.59 -37.36 1.58
CA SER A 159 10.00 -38.16 2.75
C SER A 159 11.30 -37.63 3.37
N GLU A 160 12.12 -36.96 2.56
CA GLU A 160 13.34 -36.23 2.91
C GLU A 160 13.13 -35.14 3.98
N LEU A 161 12.03 -34.39 3.96
CA LEU A 161 11.79 -33.32 4.93
C LEU A 161 11.61 -33.86 6.36
N LYS A 162 11.00 -35.03 6.49
CA LYS A 162 10.81 -35.70 7.79
C LYS A 162 12.13 -36.25 8.34
N THR A 163 13.04 -36.73 7.48
CA THR A 163 14.34 -37.26 7.91
C THR A 163 15.30 -36.13 8.29
N LEU A 164 15.30 -35.02 7.54
CA LEU A 164 16.08 -33.82 7.85
C LEU A 164 15.71 -33.22 9.22
N TYR A 165 14.42 -33.07 9.52
CA TYR A 165 13.97 -32.55 10.82
C TYR A 165 14.43 -33.43 12.00
N LYS A 166 14.30 -34.76 11.87
CA LYS A 166 14.75 -35.71 12.91
C LYS A 166 16.26 -35.64 13.11
N LYS A 167 17.05 -35.57 12.03
CA LYS A 167 18.51 -35.44 12.08
C LYS A 167 18.93 -34.13 12.76
N LEU A 168 18.32 -33.00 12.39
CA LEU A 168 18.57 -31.70 13.02
C LEU A 168 18.26 -31.73 14.53
N LYS A 169 17.12 -32.30 14.92
CA LYS A 169 16.75 -32.42 16.34
C LYS A 169 17.74 -33.27 17.12
N ALA A 170 18.24 -34.37 16.54
CA ALA A 170 19.26 -35.21 17.16
C ALA A 170 20.60 -34.46 17.31
N LEU A 171 21.04 -33.72 16.29
CA LEU A 171 22.26 -32.90 16.35
C LEU A 171 22.17 -31.79 17.41
N ILE A 172 21.04 -31.09 17.48
CA ILE A 172 20.80 -30.06 18.50
C ILE A 172 20.85 -30.65 19.91
N ASN A 173 20.30 -31.86 20.11
CA ASN A 173 20.36 -32.50 21.41
C ASN A 173 21.79 -32.95 21.76
N ALA A 174 22.52 -33.52 20.79
CA ALA A 174 23.90 -33.95 21.00
C ALA A 174 24.84 -32.78 21.31
N THR A 175 24.68 -31.65 20.62
CA THR A 175 25.44 -30.41 20.87
C THR A 175 25.20 -29.86 22.26
N LYS A 176 23.94 -29.77 22.72
CA LYS A 176 23.61 -29.37 24.09
C LYS A 176 24.27 -30.24 25.15
N ILE A 177 24.31 -31.56 24.94
CA ILE A 177 24.98 -32.51 25.85
C ILE A 177 26.50 -32.30 25.84
N ALA A 178 27.09 -32.04 24.67
CA ALA A 178 28.51 -31.76 24.55
C ALA A 178 28.91 -30.45 25.26
N GLU A 179 28.09 -29.40 25.12
CA GLU A 179 28.27 -28.12 25.81
C GLU A 179 28.20 -28.29 27.33
N SER A 180 27.19 -28.98 27.86
CA SER A 180 27.08 -29.23 29.30
C SER A 180 28.27 -30.04 29.85
N ASN A 181 28.77 -31.01 29.07
CA ASN A 181 29.93 -31.81 29.47
C ASN A 181 31.24 -30.99 29.43
N LEU A 182 31.36 -30.05 28.49
CA LEU A 182 32.50 -29.14 28.41
C LEU A 182 32.52 -28.19 29.61
N GLU A 183 31.37 -27.61 29.98
CA GLU A 183 31.22 -26.75 31.17
C GLU A 183 31.59 -27.50 32.46
N ALA A 184 31.08 -28.73 32.63
CA ALA A 184 31.41 -29.58 33.76
C ALA A 184 32.92 -29.90 33.82
N SER A 185 33.54 -30.21 32.68
CA SER A 185 34.99 -30.47 32.61
C SER A 185 35.83 -29.23 32.93
N GLN A 186 35.43 -28.04 32.45
CA GLN A 186 36.11 -26.78 32.76
C GLN A 186 36.01 -26.42 34.24
N LEU A 187 34.85 -26.61 34.85
CA LEU A 187 34.65 -26.36 36.28
C LEU A 187 35.57 -27.24 37.12
N SER A 188 35.61 -28.55 36.85
CA SER A 188 36.50 -29.48 37.54
C SER A 188 37.98 -29.15 37.38
N ARG A 189 38.41 -28.66 36.20
CA ARG A 189 39.80 -28.22 35.98
C ARG A 189 40.15 -26.97 36.79
N LYS A 190 39.24 -26.00 36.87
CA LYS A 190 39.44 -24.78 37.68
C LYS A 190 39.58 -25.15 39.16
N THR A 191 38.66 -25.96 39.68
CA THR A 191 38.72 -26.40 41.08
C THR A 191 40.00 -27.19 41.40
N LEU A 192 40.56 -27.94 40.45
CA LEU A 192 41.78 -28.71 40.68
C LEU A 192 43.04 -27.83 40.66
N ASN A 193 43.04 -26.74 39.87
CA ASN A 193 44.10 -25.72 39.91
C ASN A 193 44.09 -24.92 41.21
N ASP A 194 42.91 -24.73 41.83
CA ASP A 194 42.78 -24.00 43.10
C ASP A 194 43.40 -24.74 44.31
N TYR A 195 43.72 -26.04 44.17
CA TYR A 195 44.34 -26.87 45.22
C TYR A 195 45.86 -27.08 45.08
N ASN A 196 46.49 -26.63 44.00
CA ASN A 196 47.95 -26.66 43.87
C ASN A 196 48.55 -25.34 44.38
N TRP A 197 48.91 -25.32 45.67
CA TRP A 197 49.83 -24.35 46.29
C TRP A 197 51.17 -25.03 46.58
#